data_AF-A0A949X7A4-F1
#
_entry.id   AF-A0A949X7A4-F1
#
_cell.length_a   1.000
_cell.length_b   1.000
_cell.length_c   1.000
_cell.angle_alpha   90.00
_cell.angle_beta   90.00
_cell.angle_gamma   90.00
#
_symmetry.space_group_name_H-M   'P 1'
#
loop_
_entity.id
_entity.type
_entity.pdbx_description
1 polymer ?
#
loop_
_entity_poly.entity_id
_entity_poly.type
_entity_poly.pdbx_seq_one_letter_code
_entity_poly.pdbx_strand_id
1 'polypeptide(L)' 'PHSGFGMGIERVVAWICGLEHVRETIPFPRMLYRLYP' A
#
# COMPACT_ATOMS: atom_id res chain seq x y z
N PRO A 1 0.12 27.08 15.57
CA PRO A 1 -0.84 25.96 15.45
C PRO A 1 -0.59 25.16 14.15
N HIS A 2 -0.37 23.85 14.25
CA HIS A 2 -0.23 22.97 13.09
C HIS A 2 -0.98 21.65 13.33
N SER A 3 -1.49 21.08 12.24
CA SER A 3 -2.09 19.75 12.18
C SER A 3 -1.56 19.05 10.93
N GLY A 4 -1.47 17.73 10.96
CA GLY A 4 -0.98 16.92 9.84
C GLY A 4 -1.62 15.54 9.86
N PHE A 5 -1.71 14.92 8.69
CA PHE A 5 -2.17 13.54 8.53
C PHE A 5 -1.28 12.80 7.54
N GLY A 6 -1.24 11.48 7.68
CA GLY A 6 -0.59 10.57 6.75
C GLY A 6 -1.62 9.70 6.05
N MET A 7 -1.33 9.33 4.81
CA MET A 7 -2.17 8.47 4.00
C MET A 7 -1.29 7.50 3.21
N GLY A 8 -1.57 6.21 3.30
CA GLY A 8 -0.84 5.19 2.55
C GLY A 8 -1.37 5.08 1.13
N ILE A 9 -0.55 5.40 0.13
CA ILE A 9 -0.94 5.41 -1.29
C ILE A 9 -1.43 4.03 -1.72
N GLU A 10 -0.74 2.97 -1.33
CA GLU A 10 -1.07 1.60 -1.68
C GLU A 10 -2.47 1.21 -1.19
N ARG A 11 -2.84 1.68 0.01
CA ARG A 11 -4.18 1.45 0.59
C ARG A 11 -5.26 2.28 -0.11
N VAL A 12 -4.94 3.51 -0.53
CA VAL A 12 -5.88 4.34 -1.30
C VAL A 12 -6.13 3.71 -2.66
N VAL A 13 -5.08 3.22 -3.33
CA VAL A 13 -5.20 2.53 -4.62
C VAL A 13 -6.03 1.25 -4.45
N ALA A 14 -5.76 0.45 -3.43
CA ALA A 14 -6.53 -0.78 -3.18
C ALA A 14 -8.02 -0.48 -2.93
N TRP A 15 -8.33 0.63 -2.23
CA TRP A 15 -9.70 1.06 -2.00
C TRP A 15 -10.39 1.54 -3.29
N ILE A 16 -9.74 2.40 -4.08
CA ILE A 16 -10.30 2.92 -5.34
C ILE A 16 -10.51 1.78 -6.35
N CYS A 17 -9.57 0.83 -6.41
CA CYS A 17 -9.60 -0.29 -7.35
C CYS A 17 -10.36 -1.52 -6.83
N GLY A 18 -10.82 -1.52 -5.57
CA GLY A 18 -11.57 -2.63 -4.98
C GLY A 18 -10.78 -3.93 -4.84
N LEU A 19 -9.47 -3.84 -4.59
CA LEU A 19 -8.58 -5.01 -4.51
C LEU A 19 -8.67 -5.68 -3.13
N GLU A 20 -8.61 -7.01 -3.10
CA GLU A 20 -8.64 -7.79 -1.85
C GLU A 20 -7.34 -7.62 -1.04
N HIS A 21 -6.21 -7.46 -1.73
CA HIS A 21 -4.91 -7.28 -1.09
C HIS A 21 -4.11 -6.09 -1.64
N VAL A 22 -3.57 -5.29 -0.72
CA VAL A 22 -2.64 -4.16 -1.03
C VAL A 22 -1.38 -4.57 -1.79
N ARG A 23 -1.03 -5.87 -1.78
CA ARG A 23 0.13 -6.38 -2.53
C ARG A 23 -0.07 -6.24 -4.03
N GLU A 24 -1.32 -6.27 -4.48
CA GLU A 24 -1.71 -6.14 -5.89
C GLU A 24 -1.46 -4.72 -6.41
N THR A 25 -1.33 -3.73 -5.51
CA THR A 25 -0.97 -2.36 -5.87
C THR A 25 0.53 -2.09 -5.91
N ILE A 26 1.37 -3.07 -5.55
CA ILE A 26 2.82 -2.89 -5.38
C ILE A 26 3.56 -3.85 -6.33
N PRO A 27 4.36 -3.34 -7.29
CA PRO A 27 5.08 -4.20 -8.24
C PRO A 27 6.06 -5.18 -7.58
N PHE A 28 6.75 -4.75 -6.52
CA PHE A 28 7.70 -5.57 -5.76
C PHE A 28 7.38 -5.48 -4.26
N PRO A 29 6.37 -6.23 -3.78
CA PRO A 29 5.91 -6.11 -2.41
C PRO A 29 6.94 -6.69 -1.43
N ARG A 30 7.33 -5.89 -0.45
CA ARG A 30 8.16 -6.39 0.66
C ARG A 30 7.29 -7.07 1.70
N MET A 31 7.57 -8.34 1.93
CA MET A 31 6.88 -9.19 2.88
C MET A 31 7.89 -9.82 3.83
N LEU A 32 7.43 -10.31 4.99
CA LEU A 32 8.29 -10.98 5.98
C LEU A 32 9.15 -12.09 5.37
N TYR A 33 8.61 -12.80 4.37
CA TYR A 33 9.28 -13.91 3.68
C TYR A 33 9.66 -13.61 2.22
N ARG A 34 9.52 -12.36 1.74
CA ARG A 34 9.86 -11.96 0.37
C ARG A 34 10.50 -10.58 0.36
N LEU A 35 11.82 -10.54 0.13
CA LEU A 35 12.60 -9.30 0.13
C LEU A 35 13.13 -8.90 -1.26
N TYR A 36 13.31 -9.87 -2.15
CA TYR A 36 13.80 -9.67 -3.52
C TYR A 36 12.70 -10.01 -4.54
N PRO A 37 12.73 -9.37 -5.74
CA PRO A 37 11.83 -9.69 -6.84
C PRO A 37 11.77 -11.18 -7.15
#